data_AF-A0A5C7V2X6-F1
#
_entry.id   AF-A0A5C7V2X6-F1
#
_cell.length_a   1.000
_cell.length_b   1.000
_cell.length_c   1.000
_cell.angle_alpha   90.00
_cell.angle_beta   90.00
_cell.angle_gamma   90.00
#
_symmetry.space_group_name_H-M   'P 1'
#
loop_
_entity.id
_entity.type
_entity.pdbx_description
1 polymer ?
#
loop_
_entity_poly.entity_id
_entity_poly.type
_entity_poly.pdbx_seq_one_letter_code
_entity_poly.pdbx_strand_id
1 'polypeptide(L)'
;MNPHAPNLLSLDGDYDIADDGWVVIIKPDQTEIIAKPSQVTHVSLAAYGISGKSTQVTLPEGKEWILPSDEPFSTVRETVIYIQSEELELAEEPVEENVCGGTEQLIELDGLFVGLESGRWVIVSGERDIPGTSGVRFSELAMLSSVTQNVQLSGDQSSPLPGDKIHSFIKFADKLAYCFKRDTVTIHGNVVKATHGETRKEVLGSGDGAKALQSFTLKQPPLTYVAAANPSGVDSTLKVFVNDVQWHETRTLAALPSTARNFITKTDDEGKTTVVFGNGREGARLPTGIENIKAEYRNGIGKAGNVKAEQISLLTTRPLGVKEVVNPLRASGGADKENRDQARKNVPLGVKALDRLVSVQDYEDFARIFAGIGKARAVELSDGRRQLVHLTIAGADDIPIDRNSDLFRNLQQALLDFGDPYQAVQLEIRELMLIVISAGISVLPDYQWEPVVTDVRYALLDAFSFDRRELGQDVMLSEVISVIQAVRGVAYVDVDILRGIPEKIADMEHPGQRRLLTPAEIAMKVSGSLMDDSGDPLMDSNGKPLKEPLARVAVNLATNKSSTILPAQLAFLTPEVPETLILNQIS
;
A
#
# COMPACT_ATOMS: atom_id res chain seq x y z
N MET A 1 -35.93 74.22 7.80
CA MET A 1 -36.08 73.12 6.83
C MET A 1 -36.33 71.85 7.62
N ASN A 2 -37.24 70.98 7.16
CA ASN A 2 -37.42 69.67 7.81
C ASN A 2 -36.16 68.83 7.49
N PRO A 3 -35.36 68.42 8.49
CA PRO A 3 -34.12 67.66 8.25
C PRO A 3 -34.37 66.20 7.81
N HIS A 4 -35.64 65.80 7.76
CA HIS A 4 -36.08 64.45 7.41
C HIS A 4 -37.02 64.50 6.21
N ALA A 5 -36.79 63.60 5.25
CA ALA A 5 -37.68 63.32 4.12
C ALA A 5 -37.92 61.80 4.06
N PRO A 6 -38.95 61.31 3.34
CA PRO A 6 -39.26 59.89 3.30
C PRO A 6 -38.06 58.98 3.00
N ASN A 7 -37.16 59.41 2.11
CA ASN A 7 -35.96 58.68 1.71
C ASN A 7 -34.65 59.31 2.19
N LEU A 8 -34.71 60.30 3.08
CA LEU A 8 -33.52 60.96 3.63
C LEU A 8 -33.63 61.04 5.15
N LEU A 9 -32.71 60.39 5.84
CA LEU A 9 -32.58 60.48 7.29
C LEU A 9 -31.30 61.24 7.64
N SER A 10 -31.37 62.06 8.69
CA SER A 10 -30.22 62.74 9.26
C SER A 10 -29.99 62.16 10.66
N LEU A 11 -28.79 61.67 10.95
CA LEU A 11 -28.44 61.09 12.24
C LEU A 11 -28.17 62.19 13.28
N ASP A 12 -28.20 61.83 14.56
CA ASP A 12 -27.98 62.75 15.68
C ASP A 12 -26.52 63.22 15.83
N GLY A 13 -25.60 62.61 15.10
CA GLY A 13 -24.18 62.93 15.09
C GLY A 13 -23.48 62.55 13.78
N ASP A 14 -22.16 62.73 13.80
CA ASP A 14 -21.25 62.42 12.70
C ASP A 14 -20.72 61.00 12.88
N TYR A 15 -21.17 60.09 12.03
CA TYR A 15 -20.81 58.67 12.04
C TYR A 15 -20.25 58.24 10.68
N ASP A 16 -19.17 57.46 10.72
CA ASP A 16 -18.63 56.80 9.53
C ASP A 16 -19.45 55.54 9.24
N ILE A 17 -20.05 55.50 8.04
CA ILE A 17 -20.82 54.37 7.52
C ILE A 17 -20.11 53.90 6.25
N ALA A 18 -19.82 52.61 6.14
CA ALA A 18 -19.21 52.04 4.94
C ALA A 18 -20.14 52.23 3.72
N ASP A 19 -19.58 52.59 2.56
CA ASP A 19 -20.32 52.89 1.33
C ASP A 19 -21.16 51.71 0.81
N ASP A 20 -20.85 50.47 1.21
CA ASP A 20 -21.57 49.24 0.85
C ASP A 20 -22.28 48.54 2.03
N GLY A 21 -22.24 49.17 3.21
CA GLY A 21 -22.81 48.67 4.46
C GLY A 21 -24.34 48.67 4.47
N TRP A 22 -24.91 47.97 5.43
CA TRP A 22 -26.35 47.94 5.68
C TRP A 22 -26.74 48.93 6.78
N VAL A 23 -27.92 49.51 6.63
CA VAL A 23 -28.58 50.30 7.68
C VAL A 23 -29.87 49.59 8.07
N VAL A 24 -30.07 49.40 9.38
CA VAL A 24 -31.30 48.83 9.95
C VAL A 24 -31.99 49.91 10.76
N ILE A 25 -33.19 50.27 10.36
CA ILE A 25 -34.02 51.29 10.99
C ILE A 25 -35.17 50.58 11.70
N ILE A 26 -35.28 50.75 13.01
CA ILE A 26 -36.36 50.21 13.82
C ILE A 26 -37.24 51.38 14.27
N LYS A 27 -38.45 51.43 13.74
CA LYS A 27 -39.46 52.43 14.09
C LYS A 27 -40.11 52.14 15.45
N PRO A 28 -40.83 53.10 16.05
CA PRO A 28 -41.45 52.91 17.37
C PRO A 28 -42.53 51.82 17.39
N ASP A 29 -43.19 51.60 16.25
CA ASP A 29 -44.17 50.54 16.03
C ASP A 29 -43.53 49.15 15.80
N GLN A 30 -42.20 49.03 15.97
CA GLN A 30 -41.38 47.85 15.70
C GLN A 30 -41.28 47.48 14.21
N THR A 31 -41.66 48.37 13.30
CA THR A 31 -41.41 48.16 11.87
C THR A 31 -39.91 48.25 11.58
N GLU A 32 -39.36 47.20 11.00
CA GLU A 32 -37.94 47.12 10.61
C GLU A 32 -37.76 47.44 9.12
N ILE A 33 -36.83 48.34 8.82
CA ILE A 33 -36.41 48.65 7.46
C ILE A 33 -34.93 48.34 7.34
N ILE A 34 -34.63 47.33 6.53
CA ILE A 34 -33.26 46.93 6.18
C ILE A 34 -33.00 47.39 4.75
N ALA A 35 -31.96 48.20 4.56
CA ALA A 35 -31.58 48.74 3.25
C ALA A 35 -30.07 49.01 3.16
N LYS A 36 -29.54 48.92 1.93
CA LYS A 36 -28.24 49.53 1.61
C LYS A 36 -28.48 51.01 1.28
N PRO A 37 -27.73 51.94 1.88
CA PRO A 37 -27.90 53.35 1.59
C PRO A 37 -27.47 53.67 0.16
N SER A 38 -28.27 54.46 -0.56
CA SER A 38 -27.93 54.93 -1.90
C SER A 38 -26.81 55.96 -1.88
N GLN A 39 -26.72 56.72 -0.78
CA GLN A 39 -25.72 57.75 -0.60
C GLN A 39 -25.58 58.07 0.90
N VAL A 40 -24.34 58.21 1.38
CA VAL A 40 -24.02 58.72 2.71
C VAL A 40 -23.25 60.03 2.58
N THR A 41 -23.67 61.07 3.28
CA THR A 41 -23.02 62.39 3.24
C THR A 41 -22.88 63.00 4.62
N HIS A 42 -21.70 63.52 4.93
CA HIS A 42 -21.44 64.25 6.17
C HIS A 42 -21.75 65.74 5.95
N VAL A 43 -22.70 66.28 6.71
CA VAL A 43 -23.19 67.66 6.55
C VAL A 43 -23.19 68.41 7.87
N SER A 44 -23.16 69.75 7.81
CA SER A 44 -23.48 70.59 8.97
C SER A 44 -24.98 70.89 8.97
N LEU A 45 -25.68 70.45 10.01
CA LEU A 45 -27.14 70.54 10.10
C LEU A 45 -27.54 71.45 11.27
N ALA A 46 -28.45 72.38 11.00
CA ALA A 46 -29.07 73.25 12.01
C ALA A 46 -30.58 72.97 12.06
N ALA A 47 -31.01 72.21 13.06
CA ALA A 47 -32.41 71.80 13.25
C ALA A 47 -32.75 71.67 14.73
N TYR A 48 -34.04 71.83 15.08
CA TYR A 48 -34.54 71.70 16.46
C TYR A 48 -33.80 72.55 17.51
N GLY A 49 -33.25 73.70 17.10
CA GLY A 49 -32.52 74.62 17.98
C GLY A 49 -31.06 74.20 18.26
N ILE A 50 -30.55 73.16 17.61
CA ILE A 50 -29.17 72.66 17.75
C ILE A 50 -28.46 72.76 16.39
N SER A 51 -27.17 73.06 16.40
CA SER A 51 -26.31 73.03 15.22
C SER A 51 -25.11 72.14 15.47
N GLY A 52 -24.84 71.21 14.56
CA GLY A 52 -23.75 70.25 14.68
C GLY A 52 -23.46 69.55 13.36
N LYS A 53 -22.43 68.71 13.34
CA LYS A 53 -22.19 67.78 12.24
C LYS A 53 -23.14 66.59 12.36
N SER A 54 -23.64 66.12 11.22
CA SER A 54 -24.59 65.02 11.13
C SER A 54 -24.30 64.21 9.86
N THR A 55 -24.45 62.90 9.95
CA THR A 55 -24.44 62.02 8.78
C THR A 55 -25.85 61.92 8.20
N GLN A 56 -25.99 62.26 6.92
CA GLN A 56 -27.20 62.07 6.13
C GLN A 56 -27.12 60.78 5.33
N VAL A 57 -28.14 59.94 5.47
CA VAL A 57 -28.26 58.67 4.77
C VAL A 57 -29.47 58.72 3.85
N THR A 58 -29.22 58.55 2.56
CA THR A 58 -30.26 58.48 1.53
C THR A 58 -30.63 57.02 1.32
N LEU A 59 -31.90 56.68 1.49
CA LEU A 59 -32.43 55.34 1.29
C LEU A 59 -32.88 55.15 -0.18
N PRO A 60 -32.83 53.92 -0.72
CA PRO A 60 -33.35 53.62 -2.04
C PRO A 60 -34.88 53.78 -2.09
N GLU A 61 -35.42 53.95 -3.29
CA GLU A 61 -36.86 54.08 -3.51
C GLU A 61 -37.62 52.84 -2.97
N GLY A 62 -38.77 53.06 -2.31
CA GLY A 62 -39.55 51.98 -1.67
C GLY A 62 -39.06 51.56 -0.28
N LYS A 63 -38.08 52.29 0.29
CA LYS A 63 -37.59 52.12 1.67
C LYS A 63 -37.84 53.37 2.50
N GLU A 64 -39.01 53.98 2.34
CA GLU A 64 -39.38 55.21 3.05
C GLU A 64 -39.43 54.99 4.58
N TRP A 65 -38.56 55.66 5.32
CA TRP A 65 -38.48 55.50 6.78
C TRP A 65 -39.45 56.39 7.55
N ILE A 66 -40.00 57.43 6.91
CA ILE A 66 -41.02 58.30 7.49
C ILE A 66 -42.11 58.60 6.44
N LEU A 67 -43.37 58.35 6.79
CA LEU A 67 -44.52 58.57 5.92
C LEU A 67 -45.23 59.89 6.27
N PRO A 68 -45.98 60.52 5.34
CA PRO A 68 -46.75 61.73 5.62
C PRO A 68 -47.83 61.55 6.70
N SER A 69 -48.24 60.32 6.98
CA SER A 69 -49.18 59.95 8.04
C SER A 69 -48.56 59.88 9.43
N ASP A 70 -47.23 59.87 9.54
CA ASP A 70 -46.53 59.66 10.79
C ASP A 70 -46.47 60.96 11.60
N GLU A 71 -46.64 60.88 12.92
CA GLU A 71 -46.36 61.98 13.85
C GLU A 71 -44.84 62.24 13.81
N PRO A 72 -44.36 63.35 13.21
CA PRO A 72 -42.95 63.43 12.81
C PRO A 72 -41.99 63.50 14.01
N PHE A 73 -42.45 64.03 15.14
CA PHE A 73 -41.58 64.29 16.28
C PHE A 73 -41.40 63.07 17.19
N SER A 74 -42.45 62.28 17.42
CA SER A 74 -42.36 61.02 18.16
C SER A 74 -41.59 59.98 17.34
N THR A 75 -41.93 59.85 16.05
CA THR A 75 -41.32 58.88 15.14
C THR A 75 -39.81 59.07 15.04
N VAL A 76 -39.33 60.31 14.84
CA VAL A 76 -37.90 60.61 14.75
C VAL A 76 -37.16 60.33 16.07
N ARG A 77 -37.78 60.62 17.22
CA ARG A 77 -37.12 60.47 18.53
C ARG A 77 -36.99 59.04 19.03
N GLU A 78 -37.94 58.20 18.67
CA GLU A 78 -38.02 56.82 19.14
C GLU A 78 -37.48 55.82 18.11
N THR A 79 -37.13 56.27 16.90
CA THR A 79 -36.49 55.43 15.88
C THR A 79 -35.04 55.15 16.25
N VAL A 80 -34.67 53.86 16.25
CA VAL A 80 -33.29 53.41 16.47
C VAL A 80 -32.68 53.00 15.13
N ILE A 81 -31.44 53.41 14.90
CA ILE A 81 -30.74 53.13 13.65
C ILE A 81 -29.44 52.39 13.98
N TYR A 82 -29.31 51.17 13.47
CA TYR A 82 -28.07 50.41 13.51
C TYR A 82 -27.28 50.65 12.22
N ILE A 83 -26.02 51.00 12.40
CA ILE A 83 -25.03 51.30 11.36
C ILE A 83 -23.74 50.50 11.66
N GLN A 84 -22.75 50.57 10.77
CA GLN A 84 -21.47 49.84 10.87
C GLN A 84 -21.64 48.32 10.78
N SER A 85 -21.99 47.85 9.57
CA SER A 85 -22.01 46.41 9.30
C SER A 85 -20.61 45.81 9.39
N GLU A 86 -20.51 44.65 10.03
CA GLU A 86 -19.34 43.78 10.01
C GLU A 86 -19.65 42.58 9.12
N GLU A 87 -18.77 42.29 8.16
CA GLU A 87 -18.87 41.06 7.36
C GLU A 87 -18.45 39.89 8.24
N LEU A 88 -19.34 38.92 8.44
CA LEU A 88 -19.03 37.68 9.12
C LEU A 88 -18.68 36.64 8.06
N GLU A 89 -17.44 36.14 8.09
CA GLU A 89 -17.07 34.96 7.32
C GLU A 89 -17.90 33.77 7.80
N LEU A 90 -18.68 33.20 6.90
CA LEU A 90 -19.43 31.97 7.18
C LEU A 90 -18.42 30.83 7.37
N ALA A 91 -18.60 30.07 8.45
CA ALA A 91 -17.84 28.84 8.64
C ALA A 91 -18.31 27.78 7.63
N GLU A 92 -17.36 27.04 7.07
CA GLU A 92 -17.67 25.89 6.21
C GLU A 92 -18.25 24.75 7.06
N GLU A 93 -19.27 24.07 6.53
CA GLU A 93 -19.83 22.87 7.17
C GLU A 93 -18.87 21.69 6.97
N PRO A 94 -18.38 21.04 8.04
CA PRO A 94 -17.47 19.92 7.89
C PRO A 94 -18.19 18.72 7.28
N VAL A 95 -17.60 18.15 6.24
CA VAL A 95 -18.04 16.84 5.72
C VAL A 95 -17.47 15.77 6.65
N GLU A 96 -18.33 15.07 7.38
CA GLU A 96 -17.92 14.04 8.37
C GLU A 96 -17.92 12.61 7.79
N GLU A 97 -18.44 12.41 6.58
CA GLU A 97 -18.58 11.08 5.98
C GLU A 97 -17.20 10.43 5.75
N ASN A 98 -17.02 9.22 6.31
CA ASN A 98 -15.82 8.42 6.13
C ASN A 98 -15.57 8.10 4.65
N VAL A 99 -14.30 8.06 4.26
CA VAL A 99 -13.89 7.79 2.89
C VAL A 99 -13.73 6.28 2.69
N CYS A 100 -14.71 5.65 2.06
CA CYS A 100 -14.72 4.21 1.75
C CYS A 100 -14.48 3.93 0.25
N GLY A 101 -14.66 4.94 -0.60
CA GLY A 101 -14.44 4.85 -2.04
C GLY A 101 -15.52 4.10 -2.82
N GLY A 102 -15.15 3.64 -4.01
CA GLY A 102 -16.05 3.05 -5.00
C GLY A 102 -16.72 4.08 -5.93
N THR A 103 -17.51 3.55 -6.85
CA THR A 103 -18.23 4.33 -7.87
C THR A 103 -19.46 5.07 -7.33
N GLU A 104 -19.95 4.64 -6.17
CA GLU A 104 -21.17 5.20 -5.56
C GLU A 104 -20.86 6.42 -4.70
N GLN A 105 -19.70 6.46 -4.02
CA GLN A 105 -19.32 7.57 -3.15
C GLN A 105 -18.63 8.68 -3.95
N LEU A 106 -19.26 9.86 -3.99
CA LEU A 106 -18.65 11.07 -4.52
C LEU A 106 -17.85 11.77 -3.41
N ILE A 107 -16.55 11.93 -3.62
CA ILE A 107 -15.66 12.57 -2.64
C ILE A 107 -15.34 13.97 -3.13
N GLU A 108 -15.70 14.97 -2.33
CA GLU A 108 -15.34 16.36 -2.53
C GLU A 108 -13.93 16.64 -1.98
N LEU A 109 -13.10 17.32 -2.78
CA LEU A 109 -11.80 17.82 -2.34
C LEU A 109 -11.94 19.27 -1.85
N ASP A 110 -11.04 19.71 -0.99
CA ASP A 110 -10.98 21.04 -0.36
C ASP A 110 -10.71 22.21 -1.34
N GLY A 111 -10.81 21.96 -2.65
CA GLY A 111 -10.61 22.98 -3.67
C GLY A 111 -10.51 22.43 -5.09
N LEU A 112 -10.07 23.30 -6.00
CA LEU A 112 -9.87 22.98 -7.41
C LEU A 112 -8.47 22.38 -7.66
N PHE A 113 -8.42 21.10 -8.00
CA PHE A 113 -7.19 20.38 -8.35
C PHE A 113 -7.13 20.11 -9.85
N VAL A 114 -6.48 21.02 -10.58
CA VAL A 114 -6.29 20.90 -12.02
C VAL A 114 -5.26 19.80 -12.33
N GLY A 115 -5.61 18.88 -13.23
CA GLY A 115 -4.74 17.79 -13.69
C GLY A 115 -5.08 16.40 -13.12
N LEU A 116 -6.08 16.29 -12.25
CA LEU A 116 -6.71 15.00 -11.95
C LEU A 116 -7.60 14.58 -13.13
N GLU A 117 -7.46 13.32 -13.54
CA GLU A 117 -8.17 12.76 -14.69
C GLU A 117 -8.68 11.35 -14.35
N SER A 118 -9.77 10.92 -15.00
CA SER A 118 -10.22 9.53 -14.93
C SER A 118 -9.14 8.59 -15.45
N GLY A 119 -8.99 7.42 -14.82
CA GLY A 119 -7.93 6.44 -15.09
C GLY A 119 -6.60 6.74 -14.39
N ARG A 120 -6.44 7.89 -13.72
CA ARG A 120 -5.24 8.20 -12.95
C ARG A 120 -5.16 7.34 -11.69
N TRP A 121 -3.97 6.82 -11.42
CA TRP A 121 -3.63 6.19 -10.15
C TRP A 121 -3.28 7.22 -9.09
N VAL A 122 -3.85 7.04 -7.90
CA VAL A 122 -3.61 7.84 -6.70
C VAL A 122 -3.32 6.91 -5.52
N ILE A 123 -2.74 7.45 -4.46
CA ILE A 123 -2.62 6.74 -3.19
C ILE A 123 -3.46 7.47 -2.15
N VAL A 124 -4.36 6.75 -1.50
CA VAL A 124 -5.20 7.24 -0.41
C VAL A 124 -4.56 6.78 0.90
N SER A 125 -4.23 7.73 1.77
CA SER A 125 -3.62 7.48 3.08
C SER A 125 -4.52 8.06 4.16
N GLY A 126 -4.79 7.32 5.24
CA GLY A 126 -5.62 7.82 6.34
C GLY A 126 -5.62 6.90 7.55
N GLU A 127 -6.26 7.33 8.63
CA GLU A 127 -6.57 6.47 9.77
C GLU A 127 -7.78 5.61 9.45
N ARG A 128 -7.65 4.30 9.68
CA ARG A 128 -8.76 3.35 9.50
C ARG A 128 -9.87 3.63 10.51
N ASP A 129 -11.11 3.50 10.06
CA ASP A 129 -12.26 3.47 10.95
C ASP A 129 -12.39 2.08 11.58
N ILE A 130 -11.86 1.92 12.80
CA ILE A 130 -11.89 0.66 13.57
C ILE A 130 -12.54 0.94 14.93
N PRO A 131 -13.62 0.24 15.30
CA PRO A 131 -14.23 0.38 16.62
C PRO A 131 -13.23 0.14 17.75
N GLY A 132 -13.16 1.07 18.71
CA GLY A 132 -12.33 0.93 19.92
C GLY A 132 -10.82 1.07 19.72
N THR A 133 -10.34 1.40 18.52
CA THR A 133 -8.91 1.63 18.24
C THR A 133 -8.69 2.93 17.48
N SER A 134 -7.64 3.68 17.83
CA SER A 134 -7.22 4.89 17.09
C SER A 134 -5.75 4.82 16.68
N GLY A 135 -5.36 5.65 15.71
CA GLY A 135 -3.98 5.80 15.25
C GLY A 135 -3.48 4.73 14.26
N VAL A 136 -4.33 3.81 13.81
CA VAL A 136 -3.95 2.82 12.79
C VAL A 136 -4.03 3.44 11.40
N ARG A 137 -2.91 4.02 10.94
CA ARG A 137 -2.80 4.58 9.59
C ARG A 137 -2.52 3.50 8.55
N PHE A 138 -3.14 3.64 7.39
CA PHE A 138 -2.95 2.74 6.25
C PHE A 138 -3.00 3.53 4.96
N SER A 139 -2.33 3.00 3.94
CA SER A 139 -2.32 3.58 2.60
C SER A 139 -2.71 2.52 1.58
N GLU A 140 -3.44 2.94 0.55
CA GLU A 140 -3.91 2.05 -0.51
C GLU A 140 -3.80 2.73 -1.88
N LEU A 141 -3.45 1.94 -2.90
CA LEU A 141 -3.43 2.37 -4.30
C LEU A 141 -4.85 2.31 -4.87
N ALA A 142 -5.37 3.43 -5.38
CA ALA A 142 -6.70 3.52 -5.98
C ALA A 142 -6.63 4.16 -7.38
N MET A 143 -7.60 3.83 -8.23
CA MET A 143 -7.75 4.46 -9.55
C MET A 143 -8.98 5.38 -9.52
N LEU A 144 -8.85 6.58 -10.09
CA LEU A 144 -9.99 7.49 -10.27
C LEU A 144 -10.88 6.98 -11.40
N SER A 145 -12.17 6.78 -11.14
CA SER A 145 -13.16 6.46 -12.18
C SER A 145 -13.79 7.71 -12.77
N SER A 146 -13.96 8.75 -11.97
CA SER A 146 -14.53 10.03 -12.38
C SER A 146 -13.82 11.18 -11.68
N VAL A 147 -13.66 12.28 -12.41
CA VAL A 147 -13.23 13.58 -11.88
C VAL A 147 -14.11 14.64 -12.52
N THR A 148 -14.82 15.42 -11.71
CA THR A 148 -15.67 16.52 -12.16
C THR A 148 -15.32 17.77 -11.37
N GLN A 149 -15.27 18.92 -12.05
CA GLN A 149 -15.04 20.21 -11.41
C GLN A 149 -16.35 20.98 -11.43
N ASN A 150 -16.90 21.29 -10.26
CA ASN A 150 -18.20 21.93 -10.14
C ASN A 150 -18.30 22.72 -8.84
N VAL A 151 -19.43 23.41 -8.65
CA VAL A 151 -19.87 23.94 -7.36
C VAL A 151 -20.90 23.00 -6.75
N GLN A 152 -21.07 23.04 -5.44
CA GLN A 152 -22.13 22.35 -4.74
C GLN A 152 -23.46 23.05 -5.03
N LEU A 153 -24.47 22.24 -5.32
CA LEU A 153 -25.82 22.71 -5.64
C LEU A 153 -26.71 22.63 -4.41
N SER A 154 -27.72 23.49 -4.35
CA SER A 154 -28.81 23.43 -3.39
C SER A 154 -29.52 22.06 -3.42
N GLY A 155 -30.24 21.70 -2.34
CA GLY A 155 -30.88 20.39 -2.22
C GLY A 155 -31.91 20.03 -3.31
N ASP A 156 -32.42 21.03 -4.04
CA ASP A 156 -33.28 20.88 -5.23
C ASP A 156 -32.49 20.83 -6.56
N GLN A 157 -31.16 20.84 -6.48
CA GLN A 157 -30.19 20.85 -7.58
C GLN A 157 -30.41 21.96 -8.63
N SER A 158 -31.06 23.06 -8.25
CA SER A 158 -31.46 24.11 -9.19
C SER A 158 -30.44 25.26 -9.28
N SER A 159 -29.65 25.50 -8.22
CA SER A 159 -28.71 26.61 -8.17
C SER A 159 -27.48 26.30 -7.28
N PRO A 160 -26.32 26.94 -7.55
CA PRO A 160 -25.16 26.87 -6.65
C PRO A 160 -25.48 27.41 -5.26
N LEU A 161 -24.81 26.88 -4.23
CA LEU A 161 -24.87 27.47 -2.90
C LEU A 161 -24.28 28.90 -2.92
N PRO A 162 -24.90 29.89 -2.25
CA PRO A 162 -24.38 31.25 -2.22
C PRO A 162 -22.96 31.31 -1.65
N GLY A 163 -22.02 31.90 -2.41
CA GLY A 163 -20.63 32.06 -1.98
C GLY A 163 -19.72 30.85 -2.23
N ASP A 164 -20.26 29.76 -2.78
CA ASP A 164 -19.51 28.53 -3.02
C ASP A 164 -18.48 28.68 -4.16
N LYS A 165 -17.42 27.87 -4.09
CA LYS A 165 -16.29 27.89 -5.02
C LYS A 165 -16.24 26.59 -5.82
N ILE A 166 -15.54 26.63 -6.97
CA ILE A 166 -15.38 25.43 -7.79
C ILE A 166 -14.45 24.46 -7.08
N HIS A 167 -14.97 23.28 -6.75
CA HIS A 167 -14.23 22.18 -6.15
C HIS A 167 -14.05 21.02 -7.13
N SER A 168 -13.12 20.13 -6.81
CA SER A 168 -12.93 18.87 -7.52
C SER A 168 -13.66 17.75 -6.80
N PHE A 169 -14.53 17.05 -7.52
CA PHE A 169 -15.24 15.89 -7.03
C PHE A 169 -14.72 14.65 -7.74
N ILE A 170 -14.40 13.62 -6.97
CA ILE A 170 -13.79 12.40 -7.48
C ILE A 170 -14.59 11.16 -7.06
N LYS A 171 -14.45 10.10 -7.86
CA LYS A 171 -14.91 8.75 -7.52
C LYS A 171 -13.79 7.76 -7.77
N PHE A 172 -13.70 6.71 -6.96
CA PHE A 172 -12.76 5.62 -7.20
C PHE A 172 -13.40 4.54 -8.09
N ALA A 173 -12.57 3.79 -8.82
CA ALA A 173 -13.04 2.68 -9.65
C ALA A 173 -13.52 1.50 -8.81
N ASP A 174 -12.85 1.25 -7.69
CA ASP A 174 -13.15 0.18 -6.75
C ASP A 174 -13.39 0.76 -5.35
N LYS A 175 -14.09 -0.01 -4.50
CA LYS A 175 -14.13 0.28 -3.07
C LYS A 175 -12.72 0.10 -2.50
N LEU A 176 -12.35 0.99 -1.57
CA LEU A 176 -11.11 0.82 -0.82
C LEU A 176 -11.24 -0.42 0.08
N ALA A 177 -10.11 -1.05 0.40
CA ALA A 177 -10.06 -2.17 1.33
C ALA A 177 -10.54 -1.78 2.74
N TYR A 178 -10.39 -0.49 3.10
CA TYR A 178 -10.83 0.07 4.37
C TYR A 178 -11.53 1.42 4.19
N CYS A 179 -12.45 1.73 5.09
CA CYS A 179 -12.95 3.08 5.28
C CYS A 179 -11.99 3.89 6.15
N PHE A 180 -11.78 5.15 5.78
CA PHE A 180 -10.89 6.07 6.48
C PHE A 180 -11.65 7.22 7.14
N LYS A 181 -11.18 7.65 8.30
CA LYS A 181 -11.69 8.85 8.99
C LYS A 181 -11.39 10.10 8.17
N ARG A 182 -12.43 10.82 7.78
CA ARG A 182 -12.40 11.88 6.75
C ARG A 182 -11.35 12.95 6.97
N ASP A 183 -11.20 13.41 8.19
CA ASP A 183 -10.25 14.44 8.64
C ASP A 183 -8.77 14.00 8.61
N THR A 184 -8.52 12.69 8.54
CA THR A 184 -7.16 12.12 8.48
C THR A 184 -6.68 11.76 7.08
N VAL A 185 -7.57 11.87 6.07
CA VAL A 185 -7.32 11.40 4.70
C VAL A 185 -6.44 12.36 3.92
N THR A 186 -5.44 11.81 3.24
CA THR A 186 -4.63 12.48 2.24
C THR A 186 -4.66 11.67 0.94
N ILE A 187 -4.94 12.33 -0.18
CA ILE A 187 -4.93 11.71 -1.51
C ILE A 187 -3.73 12.23 -2.30
N HIS A 188 -2.76 11.36 -2.53
CA HIS A 188 -1.57 11.68 -3.31
C HIS A 188 -1.88 11.50 -4.81
N GLY A 189 -1.94 12.60 -5.57
CA GLY A 189 -2.23 12.60 -7.01
C GLY A 189 -1.01 12.48 -7.95
N ASN A 190 0.19 12.68 -7.41
CA ASN A 190 1.49 12.67 -8.10
C ASN A 190 2.25 11.36 -7.88
N VAL A 191 1.55 10.23 -8.08
CA VAL A 191 2.09 8.90 -7.82
C VAL A 191 2.88 8.40 -9.02
N VAL A 192 4.06 7.83 -8.76
CA VAL A 192 4.90 7.18 -9.77
C VAL A 192 5.30 5.79 -9.32
N LYS A 193 5.40 4.87 -10.27
CA LYS A 193 5.92 3.53 -10.02
C LYS A 193 7.43 3.60 -9.80
N ALA A 194 7.90 2.96 -8.73
CA ALA A 194 9.33 2.84 -8.41
C ALA A 194 9.73 1.36 -8.28
N THR A 195 10.97 1.04 -8.64
CA THR A 195 11.57 -0.29 -8.51
C THR A 195 13.00 -0.17 -7.99
N HIS A 196 13.53 -1.21 -7.34
CA HIS A 196 14.89 -1.19 -6.76
C HIS A 196 16.00 -1.32 -7.80
N GLY A 197 17.16 -0.67 -7.54
CA GLY A 197 18.38 -0.77 -8.34
C GLY A 197 18.87 0.58 -8.87
N GLU A 198 20.19 0.78 -8.90
CA GLU A 198 20.84 2.01 -9.35
C GLU A 198 21.27 1.91 -10.82
N THR A 199 21.02 2.94 -11.62
CA THR A 199 21.40 2.93 -13.05
C THR A 199 22.90 3.17 -13.23
N ARG A 200 23.54 2.31 -14.02
CA ARG A 200 24.97 2.37 -14.38
C ARG A 200 25.11 2.49 -15.89
N LYS A 201 26.08 3.30 -16.31
CA LYS A 201 26.54 3.42 -17.70
C LYS A 201 28.05 3.27 -17.70
N GLU A 202 28.57 2.30 -18.44
CA GLU A 202 30.00 2.03 -18.47
C GLU A 202 30.49 1.53 -19.82
N VAL A 203 31.78 1.77 -20.08
CA VAL A 203 32.51 1.17 -21.19
C VAL A 203 33.04 -0.19 -20.72
N LEU A 204 32.63 -1.26 -21.42
CA LEU A 204 33.07 -2.62 -21.16
C LEU A 204 34.44 -2.91 -21.80
N GLY A 205 34.71 -2.35 -22.98
CA GLY A 205 35.99 -2.51 -23.66
C GLY A 205 35.92 -2.29 -25.17
N SER A 206 36.91 -2.87 -25.84
CA SER A 206 37.16 -2.75 -27.28
C SER A 206 36.89 -4.07 -27.99
N GLY A 207 36.09 -4.05 -29.04
CA GLY A 207 35.85 -5.21 -29.89
C GLY A 207 37.01 -5.47 -30.86
N ASP A 208 37.24 -6.74 -31.18
CA ASP A 208 38.20 -7.18 -32.20
C ASP A 208 37.53 -8.14 -33.20
N GLY A 209 37.28 -7.70 -34.43
CA GLY A 209 36.59 -8.52 -35.45
C GLY A 209 37.29 -9.81 -35.85
N ALA A 210 38.58 -9.98 -35.51
CA ALA A 210 39.30 -11.22 -35.73
C ALA A 210 38.97 -12.30 -34.70
N LYS A 211 38.46 -11.92 -33.51
CA LYS A 211 38.21 -12.84 -32.39
C LYS A 211 36.74 -13.26 -32.30
N ALA A 212 36.54 -14.57 -32.13
CA ALA A 212 35.23 -15.17 -31.84
C ALA A 212 34.94 -15.21 -30.34
N LEU A 213 33.66 -15.26 -29.96
CA LEU A 213 33.19 -15.49 -28.57
C LEU A 213 33.83 -14.54 -27.54
N GLN A 214 34.08 -13.31 -27.95
CA GLN A 214 34.63 -12.31 -27.04
C GLN A 214 33.67 -12.07 -25.88
N SER A 215 34.26 -11.89 -24.70
CA SER A 215 33.52 -11.78 -23.46
C SER A 215 33.94 -10.56 -22.66
N PHE A 216 32.97 -9.87 -22.09
CA PHE A 216 33.20 -8.67 -21.28
C PHE A 216 32.35 -8.71 -20.03
N THR A 217 32.97 -8.45 -18.89
CA THR A 217 32.31 -8.56 -17.59
C THR A 217 31.85 -7.20 -17.10
N LEU A 218 30.62 -7.11 -16.58
CA LEU A 218 30.10 -5.91 -15.93
C LEU A 218 30.94 -5.57 -14.70
N LYS A 219 31.25 -4.29 -14.50
CA LYS A 219 32.15 -3.87 -13.40
C LYS A 219 31.43 -3.73 -12.07
N GLN A 220 30.12 -3.46 -12.10
CA GLN A 220 29.28 -3.31 -10.90
C GLN A 220 28.27 -4.47 -10.81
N PRO A 221 28.60 -5.59 -10.14
CA PRO A 221 27.62 -6.61 -9.79
C PRO A 221 26.76 -6.16 -8.60
N PRO A 222 25.62 -6.83 -8.33
CA PRO A 222 24.92 -7.76 -9.22
C PRO A 222 24.05 -7.03 -10.26
N LEU A 223 23.81 -7.64 -11.42
CA LEU A 223 22.86 -7.16 -12.44
C LEU A 223 21.43 -7.24 -11.90
N THR A 224 20.67 -6.14 -12.03
CA THR A 224 19.25 -6.09 -11.65
C THR A 224 18.38 -6.75 -12.70
N TYR A 225 17.43 -7.54 -12.22
CA TYR A 225 16.33 -8.11 -12.97
C TYR A 225 15.00 -7.50 -12.46
N VAL A 226 14.08 -7.21 -13.37
CA VAL A 226 12.75 -6.68 -13.05
C VAL A 226 11.69 -7.75 -13.32
N ALA A 227 10.64 -7.80 -12.52
CA ALA A 227 9.58 -8.79 -12.69
C ALA A 227 8.91 -8.65 -14.08
N ALA A 228 8.66 -9.78 -14.73
CA ALA A 228 8.08 -9.85 -16.07
C ALA A 228 7.12 -11.05 -16.20
N ALA A 229 6.07 -10.92 -17.01
CA ALA A 229 5.10 -11.99 -17.28
C ALA A 229 5.65 -12.99 -18.32
N ASN A 230 6.77 -13.64 -18.00
CA ASN A 230 7.43 -14.64 -18.85
C ASN A 230 7.77 -15.89 -18.01
N PRO A 231 8.19 -17.01 -18.62
CA PRO A 231 8.44 -18.25 -17.87
C PRO A 231 9.53 -18.15 -16.80
N SER A 232 10.50 -17.23 -16.94
CA SER A 232 11.51 -16.98 -15.91
C SER A 232 11.03 -16.03 -14.81
N GLY A 233 9.92 -15.33 -15.02
CA GLY A 233 9.36 -14.32 -14.14
C GLY A 233 10.11 -12.99 -14.09
N VAL A 234 11.17 -12.83 -14.88
CA VAL A 234 12.03 -11.65 -14.89
C VAL A 234 12.54 -11.29 -16.28
N ASP A 235 12.83 -10.00 -16.46
CA ASP A 235 13.64 -9.47 -17.54
C ASP A 235 14.91 -8.80 -17.01
N SER A 236 16.00 -9.00 -17.74
CA SER A 236 17.28 -8.32 -17.50
C SER A 236 17.17 -6.83 -17.82
N THR A 237 17.75 -5.99 -16.95
CA THR A 237 17.85 -4.53 -17.23
C THR A 237 18.99 -4.18 -18.18
N LEU A 238 19.80 -5.16 -18.59
CA LEU A 238 21.01 -4.96 -19.37
C LEU A 238 20.71 -4.56 -20.81
N LYS A 239 21.29 -3.43 -21.22
CA LYS A 239 21.39 -2.98 -22.60
C LYS A 239 22.85 -2.88 -22.97
N VAL A 240 23.24 -3.53 -24.07
CA VAL A 240 24.61 -3.48 -24.60
C VAL A 240 24.59 -2.77 -25.94
N PHE A 241 25.52 -1.85 -26.12
CA PHE A 241 25.68 -1.07 -27.34
C PHE A 241 27.09 -1.29 -27.90
N VAL A 242 27.17 -1.54 -29.20
CA VAL A 242 28.44 -1.64 -29.93
C VAL A 242 28.42 -0.61 -31.04
N ASN A 243 29.39 0.31 -31.06
CA ASN A 243 29.36 1.50 -31.91
C ASN A 243 28.03 2.27 -31.81
N ASP A 244 27.52 2.43 -30.58
CA ASP A 244 26.24 3.09 -30.26
C ASP A 244 24.98 2.41 -30.85
N VAL A 245 25.12 1.19 -31.37
CA VAL A 245 24.02 0.36 -31.86
C VAL A 245 23.69 -0.72 -30.84
N GLN A 246 22.43 -0.85 -30.46
CA GLN A 246 22.00 -1.85 -29.48
C GLN A 246 22.14 -3.29 -30.02
N TRP A 247 22.69 -4.15 -29.17
CA TRP A 247 22.68 -5.60 -29.31
C TRP A 247 21.67 -6.19 -28.31
N HIS A 248 21.09 -7.33 -28.64
CA HIS A 248 19.99 -7.92 -27.88
C HIS A 248 20.41 -9.20 -27.15
N GLU A 249 20.05 -9.28 -25.86
CA GLU A 249 20.26 -10.48 -25.06
C GLU A 249 19.42 -11.65 -25.61
N THR A 250 19.97 -12.86 -25.57
CA THR A 250 19.30 -14.11 -25.94
C THR A 250 19.69 -15.22 -24.97
N ARG A 251 18.89 -16.29 -24.90
CA ARG A 251 19.19 -17.49 -24.08
C ARG A 251 20.30 -18.34 -24.69
N THR A 252 20.40 -18.37 -26.02
CA THR A 252 21.40 -19.16 -26.73
C THR A 252 21.83 -18.45 -28.02
N LEU A 253 23.12 -18.62 -28.37
CA LEU A 253 23.65 -18.22 -29.66
C LEU A 253 23.34 -19.23 -30.77
N ALA A 254 22.96 -20.46 -30.39
CA ALA A 254 22.65 -21.51 -31.34
C ALA A 254 21.52 -21.08 -32.29
N ALA A 255 21.62 -21.48 -33.55
CA ALA A 255 20.66 -21.15 -34.61
C ALA A 255 20.50 -19.66 -34.97
N LEU A 256 21.33 -18.76 -34.42
CA LEU A 256 21.36 -17.37 -34.85
C LEU A 256 22.13 -17.20 -36.17
N PRO A 257 21.68 -16.33 -37.09
CA PRO A 257 22.44 -16.01 -38.29
C PRO A 257 23.75 -15.29 -37.92
N SER A 258 24.76 -15.41 -38.79
CA SER A 258 26.10 -14.81 -38.60
C SER A 258 26.11 -13.29 -38.48
N THR A 259 25.01 -12.62 -38.82
CA THR A 259 24.82 -11.16 -38.74
C THR A 259 23.94 -10.73 -37.56
N ALA A 260 23.41 -11.67 -36.78
CA ALA A 260 22.56 -11.36 -35.63
C ALA A 260 23.34 -10.64 -34.53
N ARG A 261 22.89 -9.43 -34.19
CA ARG A 261 23.47 -8.58 -33.13
C ARG A 261 22.94 -9.02 -31.78
N ASN A 262 23.39 -10.19 -31.34
CA ASN A 262 22.95 -10.79 -30.09
C ASN A 262 24.14 -11.19 -29.21
N PHE A 263 23.86 -11.28 -27.91
CA PHE A 263 24.79 -11.78 -26.92
C PHE A 263 24.05 -12.66 -25.91
N ILE A 264 24.80 -13.53 -25.24
CA ILE A 264 24.31 -14.27 -24.07
C ILE A 264 24.98 -13.71 -22.82
N THR A 265 24.36 -13.92 -21.67
CA THR A 265 24.95 -13.59 -20.37
C THR A 265 25.30 -14.86 -19.59
N LYS A 266 26.33 -14.76 -18.75
CA LYS A 266 26.71 -15.77 -17.78
C LYS A 266 26.96 -15.09 -16.45
N THR A 267 26.35 -15.58 -15.39
CA THR A 267 26.56 -15.04 -14.03
C THR A 267 27.20 -16.13 -13.19
N ASP A 268 28.28 -15.79 -12.49
CA ASP A 268 28.99 -16.70 -11.58
C ASP A 268 28.40 -16.68 -10.16
N ASP A 269 28.98 -17.50 -9.28
CA ASP A 269 28.54 -17.64 -7.89
C ASP A 269 28.75 -16.35 -7.09
N GLU A 270 29.67 -15.48 -7.51
CA GLU A 270 29.89 -14.14 -6.95
C GLU A 270 28.90 -13.08 -7.46
N GLY A 271 28.03 -13.43 -8.41
CA GLY A 271 27.03 -12.52 -8.99
C GLY A 271 27.59 -11.61 -10.09
N LYS A 272 28.76 -11.94 -10.63
CA LYS A 272 29.42 -11.18 -11.69
C LYS A 272 28.91 -11.64 -13.05
N THR A 273 28.23 -10.74 -13.75
CA THR A 273 27.66 -11.04 -15.07
C THR A 273 28.66 -10.74 -16.19
N THR A 274 28.90 -11.72 -17.05
CA THR A 274 29.74 -11.64 -18.24
C THR A 274 28.89 -11.78 -19.50
N VAL A 275 29.02 -10.80 -20.39
CA VAL A 275 28.42 -10.77 -21.73
C VAL A 275 29.31 -11.55 -22.68
N VAL A 276 28.75 -12.44 -23.49
CA VAL A 276 29.48 -13.25 -24.49
C VAL A 276 28.83 -13.08 -25.86
N PHE A 277 29.64 -12.69 -26.84
CA PHE A 277 29.21 -12.40 -28.21
C PHE A 277 29.34 -13.61 -29.15
N GLY A 278 28.83 -13.47 -30.38
CA GLY A 278 28.84 -14.51 -31.40
C GLY A 278 30.24 -14.89 -31.93
N ASN A 279 30.29 -16.01 -32.64
CA ASN A 279 31.51 -16.52 -33.28
C ASN A 279 31.58 -16.23 -34.80
N GLY A 280 30.57 -15.55 -35.37
CA GLY A 280 30.46 -15.26 -36.80
C GLY A 280 29.85 -16.38 -37.64
N ARG A 281 29.50 -17.51 -37.02
CA ARG A 281 28.63 -18.56 -37.58
C ARG A 281 27.29 -18.56 -36.86
N GLU A 282 27.34 -18.48 -35.54
CA GLU A 282 26.23 -18.42 -34.59
C GLU A 282 26.32 -17.06 -33.90
N GLY A 283 25.54 -16.10 -34.41
CA GLY A 283 25.61 -14.69 -34.02
C GLY A 283 26.79 -13.92 -34.60
N ALA A 284 26.64 -12.60 -34.66
CA ALA A 284 27.65 -11.68 -35.16
C ALA A 284 28.90 -11.60 -34.28
N ARG A 285 30.05 -11.45 -34.94
CA ARG A 285 31.28 -11.00 -34.27
C ARG A 285 31.21 -9.51 -34.02
N LEU A 286 31.94 -9.06 -33.00
CA LEU A 286 32.11 -7.65 -32.75
C LEU A 286 32.90 -6.98 -33.88
N PRO A 287 32.51 -5.79 -34.36
CA PRO A 287 33.38 -4.97 -35.17
C PRO A 287 34.60 -4.49 -34.36
N THR A 288 35.75 -4.37 -35.04
CA THR A 288 36.94 -3.78 -34.42
C THR A 288 36.70 -2.31 -34.09
N GLY A 289 37.02 -1.91 -32.86
CA GLY A 289 36.90 -0.54 -32.40
C GLY A 289 37.62 -0.30 -31.08
N ILE A 290 37.67 0.95 -30.64
CA ILE A 290 38.27 1.36 -29.36
C ILE A 290 37.14 1.77 -28.43
N GLU A 291 37.05 1.16 -27.25
CA GLU A 291 36.04 1.50 -26.23
C GLU A 291 34.60 1.51 -26.77
N ASN A 292 34.38 0.69 -27.79
CA ASN A 292 33.16 0.75 -28.58
C ASN A 292 32.05 -0.11 -28.01
N ILE A 293 32.31 -0.88 -26.95
CA ILE A 293 31.34 -1.70 -26.25
C ILE A 293 30.94 -1.00 -24.97
N LYS A 294 29.68 -0.58 -24.90
CA LYS A 294 29.09 0.14 -23.77
C LYS A 294 27.94 -0.67 -23.21
N ALA A 295 27.73 -0.59 -21.91
CA ALA A 295 26.58 -1.16 -21.24
C ALA A 295 25.82 -0.10 -20.44
N GLU A 296 24.50 -0.22 -20.46
CA GLU A 296 23.58 0.49 -19.58
C GLU A 296 22.74 -0.57 -18.86
N TYR A 297 22.77 -0.59 -17.54
CA TYR A 297 22.08 -1.58 -16.74
C TYR A 297 21.82 -1.04 -15.34
N ARG A 298 21.09 -1.79 -14.51
CA ARG A 298 20.94 -1.45 -13.10
C ARG A 298 21.70 -2.42 -12.22
N ASN A 299 22.29 -1.93 -11.13
CA ASN A 299 22.91 -2.78 -10.13
C ASN A 299 22.14 -2.74 -8.79
N GLY A 300 22.04 -3.89 -8.14
CA GLY A 300 21.25 -4.08 -6.91
C GLY A 300 20.03 -4.97 -7.14
N ILE A 301 19.90 -6.01 -6.32
CA ILE A 301 18.77 -6.94 -6.26
C ILE A 301 18.53 -7.28 -4.79
N GLY A 302 17.53 -8.12 -4.52
CA GLY A 302 17.45 -8.74 -3.21
C GLY A 302 16.37 -8.19 -2.30
N LYS A 303 16.38 -8.75 -1.10
CA LYS A 303 15.47 -8.36 -0.01
C LYS A 303 15.72 -6.93 0.47
N ALA A 304 16.92 -6.40 0.23
CA ALA A 304 17.26 -5.01 0.54
C ALA A 304 16.35 -3.99 -0.18
N GLY A 305 15.70 -4.39 -1.28
CA GLY A 305 14.69 -3.58 -1.96
C GLY A 305 13.32 -3.57 -1.27
N ASN A 306 13.06 -4.49 -0.34
CA ASN A 306 11.80 -4.57 0.40
C ASN A 306 11.84 -3.65 1.62
N VAL A 307 11.32 -2.45 1.45
CA VAL A 307 11.30 -1.43 2.50
C VAL A 307 9.87 -1.19 2.98
N LYS A 308 9.72 -0.84 4.26
CA LYS A 308 8.43 -0.47 4.84
C LYS A 308 7.90 0.83 4.20
N ALA A 309 6.63 1.12 4.43
CA ALA A 309 6.07 2.43 4.14
C ALA A 309 6.95 3.53 4.78
N GLU A 310 7.03 4.67 4.09
CA GLU A 310 7.69 5.91 4.52
C GLU A 310 9.23 5.84 4.68
N GLN A 311 9.88 4.74 4.30
CA GLN A 311 11.34 4.60 4.38
C GLN A 311 12.10 5.21 3.20
N ILE A 312 11.45 5.43 2.05
CA ILE A 312 12.00 6.09 0.87
C ILE A 312 11.64 7.57 0.94
N SER A 313 12.54 8.39 1.47
CA SER A 313 12.29 9.83 1.68
C SER A 313 13.30 10.76 1.01
N LEU A 314 14.32 10.20 0.35
CA LEU A 314 15.44 10.97 -0.21
C LEU A 314 15.37 11.05 -1.74
N LEU A 315 15.41 12.29 -2.24
CA LEU A 315 15.56 12.60 -3.66
C LEU A 315 17.04 12.63 -4.04
N THR A 316 17.49 11.66 -4.83
CA THR A 316 18.85 11.67 -5.41
C THR A 316 19.03 12.79 -6.43
N THR A 317 17.97 13.05 -7.20
CA THR A 317 17.87 14.18 -8.14
C THR A 317 16.66 15.01 -7.78
N ARG A 318 16.76 16.34 -7.85
CA ARG A 318 15.65 17.28 -7.56
C ARG A 318 15.09 17.86 -8.86
N PRO A 319 14.16 17.16 -9.55
CA PRO A 319 13.48 17.74 -10.70
C PRO A 319 12.68 18.98 -10.27
N LEU A 320 12.49 19.92 -11.20
CA LEU A 320 11.76 21.16 -10.95
C LEU A 320 10.33 20.85 -10.48
N GLY A 321 9.89 21.54 -9.42
CA GLY A 321 8.55 21.40 -8.85
C GLY A 321 8.38 20.28 -7.82
N VAL A 322 9.38 19.41 -7.62
CA VAL A 322 9.31 18.33 -6.62
C VAL A 322 10.02 18.76 -5.33
N LYS A 323 9.26 18.85 -4.23
CA LYS A 323 9.77 19.24 -2.91
C LYS A 323 10.29 18.06 -2.09
N GLU A 324 9.54 16.96 -2.12
CA GLU A 324 9.79 15.77 -1.31
C GLU A 324 9.34 14.51 -2.06
N VAL A 325 9.79 13.36 -1.57
CA VAL A 325 9.33 12.04 -2.00
C VAL A 325 9.04 11.22 -0.76
N VAL A 326 8.02 10.38 -0.84
CA VAL A 326 7.70 9.38 0.17
C VAL A 326 7.13 8.16 -0.54
N ASN A 327 7.31 6.97 0.03
CA ASN A 327 6.58 5.77 -0.37
C ASN A 327 5.47 5.48 0.67
N PRO A 328 4.22 5.92 0.48
CA PRO A 328 3.17 5.60 1.45
C PRO A 328 2.89 4.09 1.52
N LEU A 329 3.20 3.36 0.44
CA LEU A 329 3.14 1.90 0.39
C LEU A 329 4.52 1.30 0.60
N ARG A 330 4.57 0.12 1.23
CA ARG A 330 5.79 -0.69 1.29
C ARG A 330 6.23 -1.12 -0.11
N ALA A 331 7.54 -1.34 -0.30
CA ALA A 331 8.05 -2.04 -1.46
C ALA A 331 8.15 -3.55 -1.13
N SER A 332 7.78 -4.39 -2.10
CA SER A 332 7.70 -5.84 -1.91
C SER A 332 8.09 -6.60 -3.18
N GLY A 333 8.29 -7.92 -3.05
CA GLY A 333 8.65 -8.81 -4.16
C GLY A 333 10.14 -8.84 -4.55
N GLY A 334 11.01 -8.08 -3.87
CA GLY A 334 12.45 -8.16 -4.06
C GLY A 334 13.03 -9.43 -3.45
N ALA A 335 13.65 -10.28 -4.26
CA ALA A 335 14.23 -11.55 -3.84
C ALA A 335 15.75 -11.58 -4.07
N ASP A 336 16.46 -12.23 -3.16
CA ASP A 336 17.88 -12.53 -3.34
C ASP A 336 18.04 -13.56 -4.46
N LYS A 337 19.28 -13.69 -4.94
CA LYS A 337 19.61 -14.76 -5.90
C LYS A 337 19.35 -16.13 -5.27
N GLU A 338 18.88 -17.05 -6.09
CA GLU A 338 18.73 -18.44 -5.69
C GLU A 338 20.07 -19.02 -5.22
N ASN A 339 20.07 -19.72 -4.09
CA ASN A 339 21.27 -20.38 -3.59
C ASN A 339 21.49 -21.73 -4.29
N ARG A 340 22.69 -22.32 -4.11
CA ARG A 340 23.07 -23.57 -4.78
C ARG A 340 22.14 -24.75 -4.46
N ASP A 341 21.64 -24.83 -3.23
CA ASP A 341 20.81 -25.95 -2.80
C ASP A 341 19.36 -25.81 -3.29
N GLN A 342 18.85 -24.57 -3.35
CA GLN A 342 17.60 -24.23 -4.04
C GLN A 342 17.71 -24.55 -5.54
N ALA A 343 18.78 -24.09 -6.20
CA ALA A 343 19.01 -24.36 -7.61
C ALA A 343 19.07 -25.86 -7.91
N ARG A 344 19.68 -26.68 -7.03
CA ARG A 344 19.70 -28.15 -7.19
C ARG A 344 18.28 -28.75 -7.19
N LYS A 345 17.34 -28.18 -6.44
CA LYS A 345 15.93 -28.62 -6.39
C LYS A 345 15.14 -28.10 -7.60
N ASN A 346 15.39 -26.87 -8.04
CA ASN A 346 14.56 -26.18 -9.03
C ASN A 346 15.01 -26.37 -10.49
N VAL A 347 16.32 -26.52 -10.76
CA VAL A 347 16.84 -26.74 -12.13
C VAL A 347 16.16 -27.92 -12.86
N PRO A 348 15.93 -29.09 -12.24
CA PRO A 348 15.22 -30.18 -12.90
C PRO A 348 13.76 -29.86 -13.26
N LEU A 349 13.09 -28.96 -12.51
CA LEU A 349 11.71 -28.55 -12.76
C LEU A 349 11.62 -27.70 -14.03
N GLY A 350 12.58 -26.80 -14.24
CA GLY A 350 12.65 -25.96 -15.44
C GLY A 350 12.88 -26.72 -16.75
N VAL A 351 13.33 -27.98 -16.68
CA VAL A 351 13.46 -28.85 -17.86
C VAL A 351 12.19 -29.69 -18.10
N LYS A 352 11.39 -29.93 -17.04
CA LYS A 352 10.16 -30.73 -17.10
C LYS A 352 8.94 -29.92 -17.48
N ALA A 353 8.86 -28.67 -17.02
CA ALA A 353 7.84 -27.72 -17.43
C ALA A 353 8.10 -27.34 -18.90
N LEU A 354 7.43 -28.04 -19.81
CA LEU A 354 7.34 -27.62 -21.22
C LEU A 354 6.59 -26.27 -21.28
N ASP A 355 6.63 -25.58 -22.42
CA ASP A 355 6.02 -24.24 -22.64
C ASP A 355 4.48 -24.17 -22.45
N ARG A 356 3.87 -25.14 -21.76
CA ARG A 356 2.44 -25.22 -21.48
C ARG A 356 2.16 -25.90 -20.15
N LEU A 357 1.24 -25.33 -19.37
CA LEU A 357 0.75 -25.88 -18.10
C LEU A 357 -0.54 -26.68 -18.35
N VAL A 358 -0.55 -27.96 -17.97
CA VAL A 358 -1.69 -28.86 -18.19
C VAL A 358 -2.13 -29.52 -16.89
N SER A 359 -1.21 -30.07 -16.13
CA SER A 359 -1.48 -30.75 -14.86
C SER A 359 -1.46 -29.79 -13.68
N VAL A 360 -2.12 -30.13 -12.56
CA VAL A 360 -2.03 -29.38 -11.30
C VAL A 360 -0.57 -29.21 -10.84
N GLN A 361 0.25 -30.25 -11.03
CA GLN A 361 1.68 -30.21 -10.69
C GLN A 361 2.44 -29.22 -11.59
N ASP A 362 2.04 -29.03 -12.85
CA ASP A 362 2.72 -28.09 -13.75
C ASP A 362 2.57 -26.66 -13.24
N TYR A 363 1.39 -26.30 -12.70
CA TYR A 363 1.15 -24.99 -12.08
C TYR A 363 2.02 -24.78 -10.83
N GLU A 364 2.20 -25.81 -10.01
CA GLU A 364 3.10 -25.77 -8.84
C GLU A 364 4.57 -25.59 -9.28
N ASP A 365 5.04 -26.43 -10.20
CA ASP A 365 6.42 -26.44 -10.65
C ASP A 365 6.78 -25.13 -11.38
N PHE A 366 5.86 -24.63 -12.22
CA PHE A 366 6.02 -23.34 -12.90
C PHE A 366 6.12 -22.17 -11.91
N ALA A 367 5.26 -22.13 -10.90
CA ALA A 367 5.34 -21.08 -9.89
C ALA A 367 6.60 -21.20 -9.04
N ARG A 368 7.08 -22.42 -8.73
CA ARG A 368 8.30 -22.64 -7.94
C ARG A 368 9.57 -22.18 -8.67
N ILE A 369 9.61 -22.22 -10.00
CA ILE A 369 10.75 -21.70 -10.80
C ILE A 369 10.61 -20.22 -11.17
N PHE A 370 9.48 -19.60 -10.87
CA PHE A 370 9.25 -18.19 -11.15
C PHE A 370 10.08 -17.32 -10.20
N ALA A 371 10.93 -16.44 -10.75
CA ALA A 371 11.84 -15.66 -9.94
C ALA A 371 11.11 -14.82 -8.88
N GLY A 372 11.58 -14.93 -7.64
CA GLY A 372 10.95 -14.30 -6.47
C GLY A 372 10.03 -15.21 -5.66
N ILE A 373 9.66 -16.39 -6.18
CA ILE A 373 8.90 -17.41 -5.46
C ILE A 373 9.87 -18.43 -4.85
N GLY A 374 9.68 -18.74 -3.56
CA GLY A 374 10.46 -19.75 -2.85
C GLY A 374 9.73 -21.08 -2.71
N LYS A 375 8.41 -21.02 -2.51
CA LYS A 375 7.56 -22.22 -2.39
C LYS A 375 6.25 -22.00 -3.13
N ALA A 376 5.75 -23.07 -3.72
CA ALA A 376 4.44 -23.12 -4.34
C ALA A 376 3.76 -24.44 -3.97
N ARG A 377 2.44 -24.41 -3.88
CA ARG A 377 1.60 -25.60 -3.71
C ARG A 377 0.34 -25.44 -4.54
N ALA A 378 0.09 -26.36 -5.44
CA ALA A 378 -1.13 -26.40 -6.23
C ALA A 378 -2.05 -27.54 -5.75
N VAL A 379 -3.34 -27.25 -5.61
CA VAL A 379 -4.38 -28.25 -5.34
C VAL A 379 -5.60 -27.97 -6.20
N GLU A 380 -6.25 -29.03 -6.68
CA GLU A 380 -7.55 -28.91 -7.34
C GLU A 380 -8.64 -28.81 -6.27
N LEU A 381 -9.44 -27.75 -6.32
CA LEU A 381 -10.52 -27.49 -5.38
C LEU A 381 -11.79 -27.07 -6.13
N SER A 382 -12.93 -27.21 -5.47
CA SER A 382 -14.19 -26.67 -5.94
C SER A 382 -14.59 -25.45 -5.11
N ASP A 383 -14.98 -24.37 -5.76
CA ASP A 383 -15.60 -23.19 -5.11
C ASP A 383 -17.13 -23.38 -4.90
N GLY A 384 -17.63 -24.61 -5.10
CA GLY A 384 -19.06 -24.94 -5.08
C GLY A 384 -19.77 -24.71 -6.41
N ARG A 385 -19.14 -24.04 -7.38
CA ARG A 385 -19.71 -23.80 -8.72
C ARG A 385 -18.88 -24.45 -9.83
N ARG A 386 -17.55 -24.43 -9.72
CA ARG A 386 -16.61 -24.99 -10.70
C ARG A 386 -15.41 -25.64 -10.00
N GLN A 387 -14.71 -26.50 -10.73
CA GLN A 387 -13.36 -26.93 -10.36
C GLN A 387 -12.37 -25.82 -10.72
N LEU A 388 -11.37 -25.62 -9.87
CA LEU A 388 -10.31 -24.66 -10.07
C LEU A 388 -8.99 -25.20 -9.51
N VAL A 389 -7.88 -24.71 -10.06
CA VAL A 389 -6.56 -24.92 -9.49
C VAL A 389 -6.30 -23.80 -8.49
N HIS A 390 -6.23 -24.15 -7.22
CA HIS A 390 -5.86 -23.23 -6.17
C HIS A 390 -4.35 -23.32 -5.94
N LEU A 391 -3.65 -22.22 -6.20
CA LEU A 391 -2.20 -22.12 -6.13
C LEU A 391 -1.82 -21.19 -4.98
N THR A 392 -1.22 -21.77 -3.94
CA THR A 392 -0.63 -20.99 -2.84
C THR A 392 0.86 -20.79 -3.07
N ILE A 393 1.34 -19.55 -2.93
CA ILE A 393 2.75 -19.19 -3.08
C ILE A 393 3.34 -18.56 -1.81
N ALA A 394 4.64 -18.76 -1.61
CA ALA A 394 5.46 -18.03 -0.65
C ALA A 394 6.64 -17.40 -1.38
N GLY A 395 7.00 -16.17 -1.03
CA GLY A 395 8.19 -15.51 -1.57
C GLY A 395 9.47 -16.26 -1.22
N ALA A 396 10.53 -16.06 -2.00
CA ALA A 396 11.85 -16.60 -1.69
C ALA A 396 12.28 -16.15 -0.28
N ASP A 397 12.64 -17.10 0.58
CA ASP A 397 12.91 -16.88 2.02
C ASP A 397 11.83 -16.04 2.73
N ASP A 398 10.58 -16.27 2.37
CA ASP A 398 9.40 -15.61 2.91
C ASP A 398 9.36 -14.08 2.75
N ILE A 399 9.97 -13.55 1.69
CA ILE A 399 9.84 -12.12 1.38
C ILE A 399 8.37 -11.70 1.27
N PRO A 400 8.02 -10.46 1.65
CA PRO A 400 6.68 -9.97 1.48
C PRO A 400 6.30 -9.91 0.00
N ILE A 401 5.09 -10.36 -0.30
CA ILE A 401 4.45 -10.22 -1.62
C ILE A 401 3.14 -9.47 -1.39
N ASP A 402 2.94 -8.37 -2.10
CA ASP A 402 1.65 -7.68 -2.15
C ASP A 402 0.84 -8.14 -3.37
N ARG A 403 -0.49 -8.19 -3.26
CA ARG A 403 -1.38 -8.56 -4.39
C ARG A 403 -1.28 -7.59 -5.56
N ASN A 404 -0.92 -6.33 -5.30
CA ASN A 404 -0.70 -5.31 -6.32
C ASN A 404 0.77 -5.20 -6.78
N SER A 405 1.68 -6.02 -6.23
CA SER A 405 3.08 -6.05 -6.64
C SER A 405 3.24 -6.58 -8.06
N ASP A 406 4.32 -6.17 -8.73
CA ASP A 406 4.64 -6.68 -10.06
C ASP A 406 4.87 -8.19 -10.06
N LEU A 407 5.51 -8.74 -9.01
CA LEU A 407 5.72 -10.18 -8.87
C LEU A 407 4.40 -10.95 -8.93
N PHE A 408 3.42 -10.54 -8.11
CA PHE A 408 2.12 -11.21 -8.06
C PHE A 408 1.36 -11.08 -9.39
N ARG A 409 1.28 -9.87 -9.94
CA ARG A 409 0.55 -9.60 -11.19
C ARG A 409 1.18 -10.31 -12.39
N ASN A 410 2.51 -10.31 -12.49
CA ASN A 410 3.20 -10.97 -13.59
C ASN A 410 3.13 -12.49 -13.51
N LEU A 411 3.20 -13.07 -12.30
CA LEU A 411 2.96 -14.50 -12.13
C LEU A 411 1.53 -14.85 -12.51
N GLN A 412 0.54 -14.08 -12.04
CA GLN A 412 -0.86 -14.28 -12.43
C GLN A 412 -1.04 -14.23 -13.95
N GLN A 413 -0.45 -13.24 -14.62
CA GLN A 413 -0.51 -13.12 -16.07
C GLN A 413 0.20 -14.29 -16.78
N ALA A 414 1.38 -14.69 -16.30
CA ALA A 414 2.12 -15.81 -16.89
C ALA A 414 1.35 -17.15 -16.74
N LEU A 415 0.68 -17.39 -15.60
CA LEU A 415 -0.17 -18.56 -15.42
C LEU A 415 -1.34 -18.60 -16.41
N LEU A 416 -1.87 -17.43 -16.80
CA LEU A 416 -2.92 -17.30 -17.82
C LEU A 416 -2.37 -17.50 -19.24
N ASP A 417 -1.21 -16.92 -19.54
CA ASP A 417 -0.61 -16.95 -20.89
C ASP A 417 -0.07 -18.33 -21.26
N PHE A 418 0.48 -19.07 -20.29
CA PHE A 418 1.08 -20.39 -20.50
C PHE A 418 0.17 -21.55 -20.04
N GLY A 419 -0.93 -21.26 -19.35
CA GLY A 419 -1.90 -22.26 -18.88
C GLY A 419 -3.04 -22.53 -19.87
N ASP A 420 -3.94 -23.43 -19.47
CA ASP A 420 -5.19 -23.65 -20.21
C ASP A 420 -6.16 -22.47 -19.98
N PRO A 421 -6.63 -21.76 -21.04
CA PRO A 421 -7.56 -20.62 -20.90
C PRO A 421 -8.90 -20.96 -20.23
N TYR A 422 -9.30 -22.23 -20.24
CA TYR A 422 -10.54 -22.69 -19.61
C TYR A 422 -10.33 -23.20 -18.18
N GLN A 423 -9.08 -23.40 -17.76
CA GLN A 423 -8.77 -23.77 -16.39
C GLN A 423 -8.83 -22.52 -15.51
N ALA A 424 -9.80 -22.50 -14.58
CA ALA A 424 -9.83 -21.47 -13.56
C ALA A 424 -8.63 -21.66 -12.62
N VAL A 425 -7.83 -20.61 -12.42
CA VAL A 425 -6.70 -20.58 -11.49
C VAL A 425 -6.94 -19.50 -10.46
N GLN A 426 -6.82 -19.84 -9.18
CA GLN A 426 -6.85 -18.89 -8.08
C GLN A 426 -5.48 -18.84 -7.42
N LEU A 427 -4.78 -17.71 -7.57
CA LEU A 427 -3.48 -17.46 -6.95
C LEU A 427 -3.66 -16.80 -5.59
N GLU A 428 -3.09 -17.39 -4.55
CA GLU A 428 -3.11 -16.86 -3.19
C GLU A 428 -1.71 -16.86 -2.56
N ILE A 429 -1.51 -15.94 -1.61
CA ILE A 429 -0.29 -15.89 -0.80
C ILE A 429 -0.49 -16.77 0.43
N ARG A 430 0.55 -17.49 0.80
CA ARG A 430 0.61 -18.35 1.99
C ARG A 430 0.17 -17.61 3.25
N GLU A 431 -0.49 -18.33 4.14
CA GLU A 431 -0.79 -17.82 5.49
C GLU A 431 0.28 -18.29 6.48
N LEU A 432 0.85 -17.37 7.25
CA LEU A 432 1.86 -17.73 8.25
C LEU A 432 1.20 -18.44 9.43
N MET A 433 1.87 -19.48 9.91
CA MET A 433 1.59 -20.09 11.21
C MET A 433 2.86 -20.04 12.06
N LEU A 434 2.89 -19.13 13.03
CA LEU A 434 4.02 -19.01 13.95
C LEU A 434 4.04 -20.22 14.87
N ILE A 435 5.16 -20.94 14.91
CA ILE A 435 5.38 -22.05 15.83
C ILE A 435 5.85 -21.45 17.16
N VAL A 436 5.25 -21.88 18.28
CA VAL A 436 5.69 -21.53 19.63
C VAL A 436 6.15 -22.79 20.34
N ILE A 437 7.38 -22.77 20.86
CA ILE A 437 8.01 -23.88 21.59
C ILE A 437 8.54 -23.37 22.93
N SER A 438 8.14 -24.03 24.01
CA SER A 438 8.79 -23.93 25.33
C SER A 438 9.25 -25.32 25.76
N ALA A 439 10.52 -25.44 26.15
CA ALA A 439 11.05 -26.71 26.63
C ALA A 439 12.05 -26.53 27.79
N GLY A 440 11.94 -27.41 28.78
CA GLY A 440 12.96 -27.68 29.79
C GLY A 440 13.99 -28.68 29.28
N ILE A 441 15.28 -28.37 29.40
CA ILE A 441 16.38 -29.21 28.94
C ILE A 441 17.33 -29.49 30.11
N SER A 442 17.61 -30.77 30.35
CA SER A 442 18.70 -31.20 31.24
C SER A 442 19.90 -31.58 30.40
N VAL A 443 21.08 -31.13 30.84
CA VAL A 443 22.35 -31.34 30.15
C VAL A 443 23.16 -32.44 30.83
N LEU A 444 23.95 -33.18 30.05
CA LEU A 444 24.87 -34.19 30.57
C LEU A 444 25.89 -33.57 31.53
N PRO A 445 26.36 -34.29 32.57
CA PRO A 445 27.17 -33.72 33.65
C PRO A 445 28.46 -32.99 33.23
N ASP A 446 29.07 -33.42 32.12
CA ASP A 446 30.32 -32.85 31.61
C ASP A 446 30.12 -31.67 30.63
N TYR A 447 28.86 -31.29 30.37
CA TYR A 447 28.51 -30.22 29.43
C TYR A 447 28.04 -28.97 30.18
N GLN A 448 28.36 -27.80 29.60
CA GLN A 448 27.86 -26.52 30.08
C GLN A 448 26.54 -26.16 29.37
N TRP A 449 25.67 -25.44 30.08
CA TRP A 449 24.37 -25.04 29.56
C TRP A 449 24.46 -24.16 28.32
N GLU A 450 25.26 -23.10 28.37
CA GLU A 450 25.28 -22.04 27.36
C GLU A 450 25.67 -22.53 25.96
N PRO A 451 26.71 -23.37 25.79
CA PRO A 451 27.01 -23.95 24.49
C PRO A 451 25.90 -24.89 24.00
N VAL A 452 25.39 -25.77 24.87
CA VAL A 452 24.38 -26.77 24.49
C VAL A 452 23.06 -26.09 24.09
N VAL A 453 22.56 -25.13 24.87
CA VAL A 453 21.32 -24.42 24.54
C VAL A 453 21.46 -23.60 23.24
N THR A 454 22.65 -23.07 22.96
CA THR A 454 22.94 -22.38 21.71
C THR A 454 22.85 -23.35 20.52
N ASP A 455 23.45 -24.54 20.65
CA ASP A 455 23.38 -25.59 19.64
C ASP A 455 21.95 -26.11 19.44
N VAL A 456 21.18 -26.28 20.53
CA VAL A 456 19.75 -26.63 20.48
C VAL A 456 18.94 -25.56 19.76
N ARG A 457 19.15 -24.29 20.09
CA ARG A 457 18.46 -23.18 19.43
C ARG A 457 18.78 -23.16 17.94
N TYR A 458 20.04 -23.34 17.56
CA TYR A 458 20.45 -23.43 16.16
C TYR A 458 19.79 -24.63 15.45
N ALA A 459 19.80 -25.81 16.07
CA ALA A 459 19.20 -27.02 15.50
C ALA A 459 17.68 -26.87 15.27
N LEU A 460 16.96 -26.28 16.21
CA LEU A 460 15.53 -26.00 16.07
C LEU A 460 15.25 -24.94 14.99
N LEU A 461 16.03 -23.86 14.96
CA LEU A 461 15.89 -22.81 13.94
C LEU A 461 16.23 -23.33 12.53
N ASP A 462 17.20 -24.24 12.36
CA ASP A 462 17.47 -24.89 11.08
C ASP A 462 16.33 -25.85 10.69
N ALA A 463 16.00 -26.80 11.57
CA ALA A 463 15.02 -27.86 11.29
C ALA A 463 13.62 -27.31 10.97
N PHE A 464 13.22 -26.24 11.66
CA PHE A 464 11.95 -25.57 11.45
C PHE A 464 12.09 -24.23 10.69
N SER A 465 13.16 -24.06 9.91
CA SER A 465 13.34 -22.88 9.04
C SER A 465 12.40 -22.89 7.84
N PHE A 466 12.24 -21.72 7.20
CA PHE A 466 11.59 -21.63 5.89
C PHE A 466 12.16 -22.64 4.87
N ASP A 467 13.49 -22.82 4.81
CA ASP A 467 14.11 -23.70 3.81
C ASP A 467 13.77 -25.19 4.00
N ARG A 468 13.56 -25.64 5.24
CA ARG A 468 13.25 -27.04 5.57
C ARG A 468 11.76 -27.36 5.58
N ARG A 469 10.90 -26.37 5.83
CA ARG A 469 9.45 -26.55 6.04
C ARG A 469 8.68 -26.32 4.75
N GLU A 470 7.76 -27.20 4.38
CA GLU A 470 6.93 -27.05 3.17
C GLU A 470 5.52 -26.50 3.47
N LEU A 471 4.87 -25.95 2.45
CA LEU A 471 3.48 -25.50 2.54
C LEU A 471 2.57 -26.68 2.93
N GLY A 472 1.74 -26.47 3.95
CA GLY A 472 0.84 -27.49 4.49
C GLY A 472 1.53 -28.62 5.27
N GLN A 473 2.79 -28.46 5.66
CA GLN A 473 3.50 -29.43 6.49
C GLN A 473 3.21 -29.20 7.98
N ASP A 474 2.60 -30.19 8.62
CA ASP A 474 2.37 -30.22 10.07
C ASP A 474 3.66 -30.24 10.90
N VAL A 475 3.64 -29.66 12.10
CA VAL A 475 4.74 -29.78 13.08
C VAL A 475 4.36 -30.82 14.11
N MET A 476 5.20 -31.84 14.28
CA MET A 476 4.94 -32.92 15.26
C MET A 476 5.75 -32.70 16.53
N LEU A 477 5.16 -32.99 17.70
CA LEU A 477 5.88 -32.92 18.97
C LEU A 477 7.10 -33.85 19.01
N SER A 478 6.95 -35.05 18.43
CA SER A 478 8.04 -36.02 18.32
C SER A 478 9.21 -35.52 17.46
N GLU A 479 8.93 -34.72 16.44
CA GLU A 479 9.94 -34.08 15.59
C GLU A 479 10.75 -33.07 16.42
N VAL A 480 10.07 -32.20 17.17
CA VAL A 480 10.71 -31.22 18.08
C VAL A 480 11.60 -31.91 19.11
N ILE A 481 11.06 -32.93 19.80
CA ILE A 481 11.82 -33.71 20.80
C ILE A 481 13.05 -34.35 20.16
N SER A 482 12.90 -34.95 18.97
CA SER A 482 13.99 -35.62 18.28
C SER A 482 15.11 -34.66 17.88
N VAL A 483 14.76 -33.45 17.42
CA VAL A 483 15.74 -32.41 17.07
C VAL A 483 16.53 -31.98 18.31
N ILE A 484 15.86 -31.73 19.44
CA ILE A 484 16.52 -31.33 20.69
C ILE A 484 17.42 -32.46 21.21
N GLN A 485 16.89 -33.68 21.28
CA GLN A 485 17.62 -34.85 21.80
C GLN A 485 18.82 -35.26 20.93
N ALA A 486 18.82 -34.90 19.64
CA ALA A 486 19.96 -35.17 18.75
C ALA A 486 21.17 -34.27 19.05
N VAL A 487 21.00 -33.18 19.81
CA VAL A 487 22.09 -32.27 20.15
C VAL A 487 22.97 -32.88 21.22
N ARG A 488 24.27 -32.94 20.91
CA ARG A 488 25.29 -33.50 21.81
C ARG A 488 25.34 -32.68 23.11
N GLY A 489 25.18 -33.35 24.24
CA GLY A 489 25.15 -32.72 25.56
C GLY A 489 23.77 -32.64 26.18
N VAL A 490 22.70 -32.88 25.41
CA VAL A 490 21.35 -33.04 25.96
C VAL A 490 21.21 -34.42 26.60
N ALA A 491 20.79 -34.46 27.85
CA ALA A 491 20.47 -35.69 28.57
C ALA A 491 18.98 -36.01 28.51
N TYR A 492 18.14 -34.97 28.62
CA TYR A 492 16.70 -35.08 28.68
C TYR A 492 16.05 -33.78 28.20
N VAL A 493 14.86 -33.90 27.60
CA VAL A 493 14.00 -32.77 27.23
C VAL A 493 12.58 -33.04 27.72
N ASP A 494 11.99 -32.02 28.32
CA ASP A 494 10.57 -31.93 28.60
C ASP A 494 10.00 -30.73 27.84
N VAL A 495 8.99 -30.95 27.00
CA VAL A 495 8.41 -29.87 26.19
C VAL A 495 7.15 -29.40 26.90
N ASP A 496 7.16 -28.18 27.40
CA ASP A 496 6.02 -27.58 28.09
C ASP A 496 4.96 -27.13 27.09
N ILE A 497 5.40 -26.47 26.00
CA ILE A 497 4.51 -25.84 25.02
C ILE A 497 4.97 -26.22 23.61
N LEU A 498 4.02 -26.69 22.80
CA LEU A 498 4.09 -26.69 21.35
C LEU A 498 2.75 -26.17 20.83
N ARG A 499 2.75 -25.04 20.11
CA ARG A 499 1.53 -24.40 19.58
C ARG A 499 1.79 -23.76 18.22
N GLY A 500 0.72 -23.60 17.42
CA GLY A 500 0.71 -22.75 16.23
C GLY A 500 -0.19 -21.53 16.43
N ILE A 501 0.30 -20.34 16.11
CA ILE A 501 -0.48 -19.10 16.08
C ILE A 501 -0.65 -18.69 14.62
N PRO A 502 -1.88 -18.71 14.07
CA PRO A 502 -2.11 -18.25 12.70
C PRO A 502 -1.91 -16.74 12.62
N GLU A 503 -1.50 -16.25 11.45
CA GLU A 503 -1.36 -14.81 11.18
C GLU A 503 -2.73 -14.12 10.96
N LYS A 504 -3.75 -14.88 10.57
CA LYS A 504 -5.12 -14.37 10.35
C LYS A 504 -6.16 -15.11 11.17
N ILE A 505 -7.15 -14.39 11.66
CA ILE A 505 -8.35 -14.94 12.30
C ILE A 505 -9.61 -14.51 11.54
N ALA A 506 -10.73 -15.17 11.82
CA ALA A 506 -12.02 -14.75 11.28
C ALA A 506 -12.33 -13.32 11.73
N ASP A 507 -12.83 -12.50 10.82
CA ASP A 507 -13.32 -11.17 11.14
C ASP A 507 -14.74 -11.29 11.71
N MET A 508 -14.91 -10.90 12.98
CA MET A 508 -16.20 -10.97 13.67
C MET A 508 -17.18 -9.90 13.17
N GLU A 509 -16.68 -8.78 12.66
CA GLU A 509 -17.50 -7.68 12.14
C GLU A 509 -17.91 -7.95 10.68
N HIS A 510 -17.08 -8.69 9.94
CA HIS A 510 -17.31 -9.02 8.53
C HIS A 510 -17.32 -10.55 8.31
N PRO A 511 -18.48 -11.22 8.50
CA PRO A 511 -18.60 -12.66 8.36
C PRO A 511 -18.08 -13.16 7.01
N GLY A 512 -17.16 -14.12 7.04
CA GLY A 512 -16.52 -14.69 5.84
C GLY A 512 -15.20 -14.02 5.43
N GLN A 513 -14.85 -12.89 6.04
CA GLN A 513 -13.53 -12.28 5.89
C GLN A 513 -12.58 -12.73 7.01
N ARG A 514 -11.28 -12.51 6.80
CA ARG A 514 -10.24 -12.80 7.78
C ARG A 514 -9.32 -11.61 7.93
N ARG A 515 -9.06 -11.21 9.18
CA ARG A 515 -8.18 -10.10 9.53
C ARG A 515 -6.87 -10.60 10.15
N LEU A 516 -5.84 -9.78 10.08
CA LEU A 516 -4.57 -10.01 10.79
C LEU A 516 -4.81 -9.94 12.31
N LEU A 517 -4.02 -10.71 13.07
CA LEU A 517 -3.94 -10.51 14.51
C LEU A 517 -3.18 -9.21 14.83
N THR A 518 -3.59 -8.54 15.89
CA THR A 518 -2.86 -7.40 16.45
C THR A 518 -1.65 -7.88 17.25
N PRO A 519 -0.62 -7.04 17.45
CA PRO A 519 0.53 -7.40 18.30
C PRO A 519 0.12 -7.84 19.72
N ALA A 520 -0.90 -7.21 20.30
CA ALA A 520 -1.42 -7.58 21.62
C ALA A 520 -2.08 -8.97 21.62
N GLU A 521 -2.85 -9.31 20.58
CA GLU A 521 -3.45 -10.65 20.43
C GLU A 521 -2.37 -11.73 20.24
N ILE A 522 -1.30 -11.43 19.49
CA ILE A 522 -0.17 -12.34 19.32
C ILE A 522 0.53 -12.56 20.67
N ALA A 523 0.91 -11.48 21.37
CA ALA A 523 1.56 -11.57 22.67
C ALA A 523 0.71 -12.36 23.67
N MET A 524 -0.60 -12.09 23.73
CA MET A 524 -1.53 -12.82 24.58
C MET A 524 -1.61 -14.31 24.21
N LYS A 525 -1.59 -14.66 22.92
CA LYS A 525 -1.58 -16.07 22.47
C LYS A 525 -0.24 -16.77 22.69
N VAL A 526 0.87 -16.02 22.77
CA VAL A 526 2.20 -16.55 23.15
C VAL A 526 2.26 -16.79 24.66
N SER A 527 1.77 -15.84 25.48
CA SER A 527 1.82 -15.93 26.94
C SER A 527 0.65 -16.72 27.58
N GLY A 528 -0.45 -16.88 26.85
CA GLY A 528 -1.73 -17.35 27.37
C GLY A 528 -1.91 -18.87 27.35
N SER A 529 -2.70 -19.38 28.29
CA SER A 529 -3.14 -20.79 28.30
C SER A 529 -4.04 -21.11 27.10
N LEU A 530 -4.29 -22.39 26.80
CA LEU A 530 -5.15 -22.87 25.71
C LEU A 530 -6.65 -22.54 25.95
N MET A 531 -6.99 -21.26 26.11
CA MET A 531 -8.36 -20.78 26.22
C MET A 531 -8.70 -19.92 25.01
N ASP A 532 -9.94 -19.99 24.55
CA ASP A 532 -10.48 -19.06 23.57
C ASP A 532 -10.79 -17.70 24.19
N ASP A 533 -11.26 -16.75 23.38
CA ASP A 533 -11.57 -15.38 23.83
C ASP A 533 -12.74 -15.33 24.84
N SER A 534 -13.44 -16.45 25.05
CA SER A 534 -14.52 -16.61 26.03
C SER A 534 -14.05 -17.29 27.33
N GLY A 535 -12.78 -17.71 27.41
CA GLY A 535 -12.22 -18.42 28.55
C GLY A 535 -12.47 -19.94 28.54
N ASP A 536 -12.99 -20.48 27.43
CA ASP A 536 -13.22 -21.92 27.28
C ASP A 536 -11.97 -22.62 26.71
N PRO A 537 -11.68 -23.87 27.11
CA PRO A 537 -10.55 -24.61 26.56
C PRO A 537 -10.66 -24.78 25.04
N LEU A 538 -9.59 -24.45 24.30
CA LEU A 538 -9.52 -24.72 22.87
C LEU A 538 -9.69 -26.22 22.62
N MET A 539 -10.56 -26.60 21.67
CA MET A 539 -10.89 -28.00 21.40
C MET A 539 -10.12 -28.54 20.18
N ASP A 540 -9.79 -29.83 20.19
CA ASP A 540 -9.30 -30.55 19.02
C ASP A 540 -10.41 -30.77 17.99
N SER A 541 -10.07 -31.32 16.81
CA SER A 541 -11.04 -31.62 15.76
C SER A 541 -12.13 -32.63 16.16
N ASN A 542 -11.98 -33.29 17.31
CA ASN A 542 -12.90 -34.28 17.87
C ASN A 542 -13.69 -33.74 19.08
N GLY A 543 -13.58 -32.44 19.38
CA GLY A 543 -14.29 -31.80 20.48
C GLY A 543 -13.71 -32.08 21.88
N LYS A 544 -12.44 -32.48 21.99
CA LYS A 544 -11.74 -32.64 23.27
C LYS A 544 -10.89 -31.41 23.60
N PRO A 545 -10.79 -30.99 24.87
CA PRO A 545 -9.91 -29.90 25.24
C PRO A 545 -8.46 -30.23 24.89
N LEU A 546 -7.82 -29.34 24.15
CA LEU A 546 -6.42 -29.42 23.81
C LEU A 546 -5.61 -29.41 25.12
N LYS A 547 -4.66 -30.32 25.21
CA LYS A 547 -3.72 -30.41 26.34
C LYS A 547 -2.34 -30.00 25.86
N GLU A 548 -1.64 -29.18 26.63
CA GLU A 548 -0.24 -28.84 26.35
C GLU A 548 0.71 -29.96 26.81
N PRO A 549 1.84 -30.14 26.10
CA PRO A 549 2.12 -29.61 24.76
C PRO A 549 1.22 -30.27 23.70
N LEU A 550 0.88 -29.57 22.61
CA LEU A 550 0.12 -30.18 21.52
C LEU A 550 0.95 -31.31 20.90
N ALA A 551 0.33 -32.47 20.64
CA ALA A 551 0.99 -33.56 19.93
C ALA A 551 1.36 -33.18 18.47
N ARG A 552 0.59 -32.25 17.89
CA ARG A 552 0.69 -31.76 16.52
C ARG A 552 0.21 -30.32 16.43
N VAL A 553 0.97 -29.48 15.74
CA VAL A 553 0.46 -28.22 15.18
C VAL A 553 -0.06 -28.53 13.78
N ALA A 554 -1.39 -28.48 13.62
CA ALA A 554 -2.04 -28.78 12.36
C ALA A 554 -1.97 -27.58 11.41
N VAL A 555 -1.47 -27.83 10.20
CA VAL A 555 -1.26 -26.80 9.18
C VAL A 555 -2.14 -27.14 7.96
N ASN A 556 -2.85 -26.16 7.44
CA ASN A 556 -3.73 -26.36 6.29
C ASN A 556 -2.95 -26.47 4.97
N LEU A 557 -3.30 -27.42 4.09
CA LEU A 557 -2.77 -27.56 2.72
C LEU A 557 -3.49 -26.69 1.67
N ALA A 558 -4.50 -25.94 2.11
CA ALA A 558 -5.59 -25.29 1.39
C ALA A 558 -6.89 -26.11 1.50
N THR A 559 -7.95 -25.45 1.98
CA THR A 559 -9.26 -26.09 2.23
C THR A 559 -10.39 -25.16 1.82
N ASN A 560 -11.50 -25.76 1.40
CA ASN A 560 -12.76 -25.05 1.28
C ASN A 560 -13.48 -25.11 2.63
N LYS A 561 -13.63 -23.95 3.29
CA LYS A 561 -14.39 -23.82 4.54
C LYS A 561 -15.58 -22.89 4.28
N SER A 562 -16.80 -23.43 4.38
CA SER A 562 -18.04 -22.66 4.21
C SER A 562 -18.11 -21.84 2.91
N SER A 563 -17.67 -22.43 1.78
CA SER A 563 -17.62 -21.79 0.45
C SER A 563 -16.54 -20.73 0.25
N THR A 564 -15.61 -20.58 1.20
CA THR A 564 -14.41 -19.76 1.05
C THR A 564 -13.18 -20.67 1.01
N ILE A 565 -12.38 -20.54 -0.06
CA ILE A 565 -11.12 -21.28 -0.18
C ILE A 565 -10.04 -20.53 0.60
N LEU A 566 -9.38 -21.23 1.53
CA LEU A 566 -8.27 -20.71 2.31
C LEU A 566 -6.94 -21.18 1.69
N PRO A 567 -5.91 -20.32 1.65
CA PRO A 567 -4.59 -20.71 1.18
C PRO A 567 -3.95 -21.75 2.09
N ALA A 568 -2.92 -22.42 1.56
CA ALA A 568 -2.05 -23.25 2.37
C ALA A 568 -1.33 -22.40 3.43
N GLN A 569 -1.17 -22.97 4.62
CA GLN A 569 -0.43 -22.38 5.70
C GLN A 569 1.04 -22.84 5.64
N LEU A 570 1.95 -21.99 6.11
CA LEU A 570 3.36 -22.34 6.29
C LEU A 570 3.73 -22.17 7.76
N ALA A 571 4.08 -23.28 8.41
CA ALA A 571 4.56 -23.27 9.79
C ALA A 571 6.09 -23.35 9.84
N PHE A 572 6.72 -22.31 10.38
CA PHE A 572 8.17 -22.25 10.57
C PHE A 572 8.53 -21.37 11.78
N LEU A 573 9.75 -21.55 12.31
CA LEU A 573 10.35 -20.72 13.35
C LEU A 573 11.21 -19.62 12.72
N THR A 574 11.12 -18.41 13.28
CA THR A 574 11.94 -17.28 12.87
C THR A 574 12.72 -16.70 14.05
N PRO A 575 14.00 -16.35 13.89
CA PRO A 575 14.76 -15.66 14.93
C PRO A 575 14.26 -14.23 15.20
N GLU A 576 13.43 -13.67 14.31
CA GLU A 576 12.90 -12.31 14.44
C GLU A 576 11.89 -12.14 15.58
N VAL A 577 11.28 -13.24 16.04
CA VAL A 577 10.32 -13.25 17.15
C VAL A 577 10.83 -14.19 18.25
N PRO A 578 11.84 -13.78 19.03
CA PRO A 578 12.54 -14.67 19.98
C PRO A 578 11.62 -15.25 21.06
N GLU A 579 10.53 -14.56 21.38
CA GLU A 579 9.50 -14.99 22.35
C GLU A 579 8.79 -16.29 21.94
N THR A 580 8.91 -16.69 20.67
CA THR A 580 8.34 -17.96 20.18
C THR A 580 9.18 -19.19 20.52
N LEU A 581 10.43 -19.03 20.99
CA LEU A 581 11.32 -20.13 21.33
C LEU A 581 12.00 -19.92 22.70
N ILE A 582 11.41 -20.53 23.73
CA ILE A 582 11.85 -20.46 25.12
C ILE A 582 12.51 -21.79 25.51
N LEU A 583 13.74 -21.72 25.99
CA LEU A 583 14.52 -22.90 26.40
C LEU A 583 15.04 -22.66 27.82
N ASN A 584 14.63 -23.51 28.76
CA ASN A 584 14.97 -23.39 30.17
C ASN A 584 15.83 -24.56 30.62
N GLN A 585 16.79 -24.32 31.52
CA GLN A 585 17.55 -25.41 32.12
C GLN A 585 16.74 -26.08 33.23
N ILE A 586 16.64 -27.40 33.19
CA ILE A 586 16.06 -28.22 34.26
C ILE A 586 17.11 -29.17 34.83
N SER A 587 16.91 -29.57 36.09
CA SER A 587 17.85 -30.44 36.83
C SER A 587 17.77 -31.89 36.37
#